data_AF-A0ABD2A424-F1
#
_entry.id   AF-A0ABD2A424-F1
#
_cell.length_a   1.000
_cell.length_b   1.000
_cell.length_c   1.000
_cell.angle_alpha   90.00
_cell.angle_beta   90.00
_cell.angle_gamma   90.00
#
_symmetry.space_group_name_H-M   'P 1'
#
loop_
_entity.id
_entity.type
_entity.pdbx_description
1 polymer ?
#
loop_
_entity_poly.entity_id
_entity_poly.type
_entity_poly.pdbx_seq_one_letter_code
_entity_poly.pdbx_strand_id
1 'polypeptide(L)'
;MFTTEENIPNLNYKYNNFHFSISEKENESEFDIKLKQAWEKAQKNGIFRYVLNISNWRILEGPYKLLVQLNPDRAFRRRTPEHITTMLQPFDSTKFNFTRLPKSEIMFKIENEDNSDIIAVNVSPIEWCHSLIIIKYLQCLPQSVTQYSLQKAIEILLLSSSPYFRVAYNSLCAFASVNHLHWHLYYLKHNMLLEYIDVQPYQDSLFLLENFPSKGFCFKLSSSKKIETFVSSIFSLVNYLQKHQIAHNIYVTRAKTINSEEIYDDVRAYVWARKSHVDVKDTTLFNPAVCELFGHISIKTEEAYQNLTETTIVKILDYVTKESYLLIKKDLHKIIQNQMTKDGI
;
A
#
# COMPACT_ATOMS: atom_id res chain seq x y z
N MET A 1 -3.36 10.81 -41.21
CA MET A 1 -2.09 10.57 -40.50
C MET A 1 -2.43 9.99 -39.14
N PHE A 2 -2.49 8.66 -39.06
CA PHE A 2 -2.79 7.96 -37.81
C PHE A 2 -1.51 7.86 -36.99
N THR A 3 -1.60 8.33 -35.76
CA THR A 3 -0.55 8.37 -34.75
C THR A 3 0.12 7.00 -34.62
N THR A 4 1.44 6.99 -34.76
CA THR A 4 2.31 5.88 -34.38
C THR A 4 1.90 5.36 -33.00
N GLU A 5 1.64 4.06 -32.87
CA GLU A 5 1.49 3.44 -31.56
C GLU A 5 2.76 3.74 -30.75
N GLU A 6 2.69 4.68 -29.79
CA GLU A 6 3.82 4.92 -28.89
C GLU A 6 4.07 3.62 -28.11
N ASN A 7 5.24 3.01 -28.34
CA ASN A 7 5.70 1.89 -27.53
C ASN A 7 5.71 2.32 -26.06
N ILE A 8 5.09 1.50 -25.19
CA ILE A 8 5.10 1.73 -23.74
C ILE A 8 6.58 1.77 -23.29
N PRO A 9 7.02 2.84 -22.61
CA PRO A 9 8.42 2.98 -22.22
C PRO A 9 8.81 1.95 -21.15
N ASN A 10 10.09 1.58 -21.14
CA ASN A 10 10.65 0.69 -20.12
C ASN A 10 11.20 1.50 -18.93
N LEU A 11 10.89 1.05 -17.72
CA LEU A 11 11.53 1.45 -16.48
C LEU A 11 12.55 0.36 -16.11
N ASN A 12 13.83 0.64 -16.35
CA ASN A 12 14.92 -0.22 -15.94
C ASN A 12 15.62 0.40 -14.74
N TYR A 13 15.98 -0.44 -13.76
CA TYR A 13 16.74 0.01 -12.60
C TYR A 13 17.71 -1.08 -12.13
N LYS A 14 18.69 -0.67 -11.36
CA LYS A 14 19.70 -1.51 -10.70
C LYS A 14 19.78 -1.11 -9.23
N TYR A 15 20.46 -1.93 -8.43
CA TYR A 15 20.62 -1.70 -7.00
C TYR A 15 21.21 -0.33 -6.65
N ASN A 16 22.11 0.22 -7.48
CA ASN A 16 22.71 1.55 -7.25
C ASN A 16 21.75 2.72 -7.50
N ASN A 17 20.55 2.47 -8.04
CA ASN A 17 19.49 3.48 -8.14
C ASN A 17 18.66 3.60 -6.85
N PHE A 18 18.88 2.72 -5.86
CA PHE A 18 18.13 2.76 -4.61
C PHE A 18 18.65 3.85 -3.67
N HIS A 19 17.73 4.66 -3.18
CA HIS A 19 17.96 5.67 -2.16
C HIS A 19 17.68 5.05 -0.79
N PHE A 20 18.71 4.72 0.00
CA PHE A 20 18.52 4.13 1.35
C PHE A 20 18.31 5.18 2.44
N SER A 21 18.82 6.39 2.23
CA SER A 21 18.63 7.56 3.09
C SER A 21 18.28 8.73 2.20
N ILE A 22 17.29 9.53 2.62
CA ILE A 22 16.77 10.68 1.88
C ILE A 22 16.41 11.83 2.82
N SER A 23 16.22 13.02 2.28
CA SER A 23 15.73 14.19 2.99
C SER A 23 14.71 14.97 2.16
N GLU A 24 13.89 15.80 2.81
CA GLU A 24 12.88 16.62 2.11
C GLU A 24 13.48 17.68 1.17
N LYS A 25 14.78 17.97 1.32
CA LYS A 25 15.50 19.01 0.56
C LYS A 25 16.29 18.44 -0.62
N GLU A 26 16.27 17.12 -0.83
CA GLU A 26 16.96 16.48 -1.93
C GLU A 26 16.29 16.72 -3.28
N ASN A 27 17.09 16.63 -4.35
CA ASN A 27 16.57 16.64 -5.70
C ASN A 27 15.71 15.39 -5.94
N GLU A 28 14.68 15.56 -6.77
CA GLU A 28 13.83 14.45 -7.18
C GLU A 28 14.63 13.40 -7.97
N SER A 29 14.41 12.12 -7.66
CA SER A 29 15.01 11.02 -8.42
C SER A 29 14.50 10.97 -9.85
N GLU A 30 15.25 10.33 -10.75
CA GLU A 30 14.79 10.08 -12.12
C GLU A 30 13.47 9.30 -12.14
N PHE A 31 13.28 8.37 -11.20
CA PHE A 31 12.03 7.62 -11.06
C PHE A 31 10.86 8.54 -10.72
N ASP A 32 11.02 9.43 -9.73
CA ASP A 32 9.97 10.38 -9.32
C ASP A 32 9.56 11.27 -10.50
N ILE A 33 10.55 11.85 -11.20
CA ILE A 33 10.31 12.73 -12.35
C ILE A 33 9.50 11.99 -13.42
N LYS A 34 9.93 10.78 -13.81
CA LYS A 34 9.25 9.98 -14.83
C LYS A 34 7.82 9.63 -14.43
N LEU A 35 7.63 9.13 -13.21
CA LEU A 35 6.32 8.69 -12.72
C LEU A 35 5.32 9.86 -12.69
N LYS A 36 5.73 11.01 -12.15
CA LYS A 36 4.91 12.23 -12.08
C LYS A 36 4.54 12.74 -13.47
N GLN A 37 5.52 12.87 -14.37
CA GLN A 37 5.28 13.32 -15.74
C GLN A 37 4.32 12.40 -16.50
N ALA A 38 4.47 11.08 -16.35
CA ALA A 38 3.56 10.13 -16.99
C ALA A 38 2.13 10.23 -16.43
N TRP A 39 1.99 10.44 -15.12
CA TRP A 39 0.68 10.58 -14.48
C TRP A 39 0.00 11.90 -14.89
N GLU A 40 0.75 12.99 -14.94
CA GLU A 40 0.27 14.30 -15.41
C GLU A 40 -0.10 14.27 -16.90
N LYS A 41 0.68 13.57 -17.74
CA LYS A 41 0.34 13.33 -19.16
C LYS A 41 -0.99 12.58 -19.27
N ALA A 42 -1.20 11.53 -18.47
CA ALA A 42 -2.47 10.81 -18.42
C ALA A 42 -3.63 11.72 -17.98
N GLN A 43 -3.39 12.64 -17.04
CA GLN A 43 -4.43 13.56 -16.57
C GLN A 43 -4.83 14.55 -17.66
N LYS A 44 -3.83 15.17 -18.31
CA LYS A 44 -4.03 16.08 -19.44
C LYS A 44 -4.77 15.41 -20.60
N ASN A 45 -4.55 14.11 -20.79
CA ASN A 45 -5.20 13.31 -21.84
C ASN A 45 -6.58 12.76 -21.43
N GLY A 46 -7.11 13.09 -20.26
CA GLY A 46 -8.46 12.70 -19.84
C GLY A 46 -8.63 11.21 -19.51
N ILE A 47 -7.55 10.53 -19.10
CA ILE A 47 -7.56 9.08 -18.82
C ILE A 47 -8.33 8.72 -17.54
N PHE A 48 -8.44 9.63 -16.58
CA PHE A 48 -9.09 9.38 -15.29
C PHE A 48 -10.61 9.52 -15.35
N ARG A 49 -11.32 8.80 -14.46
CA ARG A 49 -12.78 8.88 -14.33
C ARG A 49 -13.27 10.22 -13.74
N TYR A 50 -12.37 10.94 -13.09
CA TYR A 50 -12.57 12.27 -12.54
C TYR A 50 -11.23 12.96 -12.38
N VAL A 51 -11.27 14.28 -12.32
CA VAL A 51 -10.12 15.09 -11.92
C VAL A 51 -10.00 15.00 -10.41
N LEU A 52 -8.83 14.58 -9.91
CA LEU A 52 -8.59 14.57 -8.48
C LEU A 52 -8.57 16.01 -7.96
N ASN A 53 -9.49 16.33 -7.06
CA ASN A 53 -9.56 17.64 -6.42
C ASN A 53 -9.88 17.48 -4.93
N ILE A 54 -8.84 17.36 -4.11
CA ILE A 54 -8.98 17.28 -2.65
C ILE A 54 -8.72 18.68 -2.08
N SER A 55 -9.78 19.49 -2.00
CA SER A 55 -9.71 20.82 -1.39
C SER A 55 -9.99 20.81 0.11
N ASN A 56 -10.75 19.83 0.59
CA ASN A 56 -11.20 19.73 1.97
C ASN A 56 -10.42 18.63 2.70
N TRP A 57 -9.53 19.06 3.58
CA TRP A 57 -8.79 18.16 4.47
C TRP A 57 -8.59 18.81 5.84
N ARG A 58 -8.45 17.98 6.88
CA ARG A 58 -8.12 18.42 8.23
C ARG A 58 -7.36 17.35 8.99
N ILE A 59 -6.53 17.76 9.94
CA ILE A 59 -5.99 16.89 10.97
C ILE A 59 -6.96 16.91 12.14
N LEU A 60 -7.42 15.75 12.57
CA LEU A 60 -8.29 15.68 13.73
C LEU A 60 -7.54 16.00 15.02
N GLU A 61 -8.24 16.64 15.94
CA GLU A 61 -7.73 16.88 17.27
C GLU A 61 -7.63 15.56 18.04
N GLY A 62 -6.44 15.28 18.57
CA GLY A 62 -6.15 14.11 19.38
C GLY A 62 -4.71 13.62 19.20
N PRO A 63 -4.29 12.59 19.97
CA PRO A 63 -2.91 12.13 20.00
C PRO A 63 -2.44 11.48 18.69
N TYR A 64 -3.34 10.96 17.84
CA TYR A 64 -2.96 10.19 16.66
C TYR A 64 -2.79 11.02 15.40
N LYS A 65 -3.22 12.29 15.42
CA LYS A 65 -3.10 13.27 14.33
C LYS A 65 -3.58 12.71 12.99
N LEU A 66 -4.76 12.09 13.01
CA LEU A 66 -5.32 11.43 11.82
C LEU A 66 -5.66 12.47 10.74
N LEU A 67 -5.19 12.23 9.52
CA LEU A 67 -5.49 13.05 8.34
C LEU A 67 -6.82 12.60 7.74
N VAL A 68 -7.79 13.50 7.69
CA VAL A 68 -9.09 13.26 7.06
C VAL A 68 -9.18 14.09 5.79
N GLN A 69 -9.54 13.44 4.68
CA GLN A 69 -9.79 14.07 3.40
C GLN A 69 -11.19 13.74 2.90
N LEU A 70 -11.91 14.74 2.41
CA LEU A 70 -13.20 14.55 1.76
C LEU A 70 -12.99 14.32 0.26
N ASN A 71 -13.41 13.15 -0.23
CA ASN A 71 -13.24 12.73 -1.63
C ASN A 71 -14.54 12.10 -2.18
N PRO A 72 -15.60 12.91 -2.44
CA PRO A 72 -16.88 12.42 -2.91
C PRO A 72 -16.81 11.84 -4.32
N ASP A 73 -16.05 12.46 -5.23
CA ASP A 73 -15.93 11.98 -6.62
C ASP A 73 -15.42 10.55 -6.69
N ARG A 74 -14.43 10.20 -5.86
CA ARG A 74 -13.95 8.81 -5.77
C ARG A 74 -15.02 7.85 -5.30
N ALA A 75 -15.90 8.27 -4.38
CA ALA A 75 -16.97 7.42 -3.87
C ALA A 75 -17.98 7.07 -4.98
N PHE A 76 -18.35 8.04 -5.81
CA PHE A 76 -19.42 7.89 -6.80
C PHE A 76 -18.94 7.44 -8.18
N ARG A 77 -17.71 7.81 -8.57
CA ARG A 77 -17.21 7.60 -9.95
C ARG A 77 -16.27 6.41 -10.09
N ARG A 78 -15.81 5.82 -8.98
CA ARG A 78 -14.99 4.60 -9.02
C ARG A 78 -15.79 3.41 -9.54
N ARG A 79 -15.12 2.49 -10.22
CA ARG A 79 -15.70 1.19 -10.60
C ARG A 79 -16.24 0.45 -9.37
N THR A 80 -17.38 -0.21 -9.53
CA THR A 80 -17.90 -1.18 -8.56
C THR A 80 -16.86 -2.27 -8.29
N PRO A 81 -16.43 -2.47 -7.03
CA PRO A 81 -15.51 -3.54 -6.67
C PRO A 81 -16.04 -4.92 -7.07
N GLU A 82 -15.12 -5.85 -7.34
CA GLU A 82 -15.47 -7.26 -7.42
C GLU A 82 -16.09 -7.73 -6.09
N HIS A 83 -17.12 -8.56 -6.18
CA HIS A 83 -17.69 -9.24 -5.01
C HIS A 83 -16.70 -10.30 -4.51
N ILE A 84 -16.00 -10.00 -3.41
CA ILE A 84 -14.96 -10.86 -2.81
C ILE A 84 -15.46 -11.36 -1.46
N THR A 85 -15.58 -12.68 -1.31
CA THR A 85 -16.11 -13.30 -0.08
C THR A 85 -15.09 -14.12 0.69
N THR A 86 -14.01 -14.55 0.04
CA THR A 86 -12.96 -15.38 0.64
C THR A 86 -11.57 -14.96 0.18
N MET A 87 -10.57 -15.20 1.03
CA MET A 87 -9.15 -15.05 0.73
C MET A 87 -8.66 -15.99 -0.38
N LEU A 88 -9.37 -17.08 -0.64
CA LEU A 88 -9.01 -18.08 -1.65
C LEU A 88 -9.77 -17.91 -2.96
N GLN A 89 -10.41 -16.74 -3.18
CA GLN A 89 -11.16 -16.51 -4.40
C GLN A 89 -10.22 -16.63 -5.62
N PRO A 90 -10.49 -17.53 -6.57
CA PRO A 90 -9.64 -17.69 -7.74
C PRO A 90 -9.75 -16.46 -8.65
N PHE A 91 -8.69 -16.21 -9.41
CA PHE A 91 -8.74 -15.24 -10.51
C PHE A 91 -9.86 -15.62 -11.48
N ASP A 92 -10.63 -14.64 -11.92
CA ASP A 92 -11.73 -14.82 -12.87
C ASP A 92 -11.49 -13.94 -14.10
N SER A 93 -11.16 -14.59 -15.22
CA SER A 93 -10.88 -13.92 -16.48
C SER A 93 -12.09 -13.23 -17.08
N THR A 94 -13.31 -13.57 -16.66
CA THR A 94 -14.56 -12.97 -17.17
C THR A 94 -14.82 -11.59 -16.57
N LYS A 95 -14.39 -11.37 -15.31
CA LYS A 95 -14.48 -10.09 -14.59
C LYS A 95 -13.44 -9.10 -15.08
N PHE A 96 -13.57 -7.85 -14.63
CA PHE A 96 -12.53 -6.85 -14.91
C PHE A 96 -11.19 -7.29 -14.32
N ASN A 97 -10.14 -7.19 -15.12
CA ASN A 97 -8.77 -7.45 -14.70
C ASN A 97 -7.80 -6.62 -15.56
N PHE A 98 -6.56 -6.48 -15.09
CA PHE A 98 -5.58 -5.58 -15.70
C PHE A 98 -5.03 -6.01 -17.07
N THR A 99 -5.31 -7.22 -17.57
CA THR A 99 -4.97 -7.56 -18.98
C THR A 99 -5.77 -6.73 -19.99
N ARG A 100 -6.87 -6.12 -19.54
CA ARG A 100 -7.80 -5.32 -20.36
C ARG A 100 -7.52 -3.81 -20.27
N LEU A 101 -6.39 -3.41 -19.69
CA LEU A 101 -6.00 -2.00 -19.64
C LEU A 101 -5.74 -1.47 -21.06
N PRO A 102 -6.32 -0.32 -21.44
CA PRO A 102 -5.88 0.42 -22.62
C PRO A 102 -4.39 0.75 -22.50
N LYS A 103 -3.66 0.73 -23.64
CA LYS A 103 -2.23 1.13 -23.67
C LYS A 103 -2.01 2.53 -23.05
N SER A 104 -2.99 3.44 -23.19
CA SER A 104 -2.94 4.79 -22.63
C SER A 104 -3.01 4.86 -21.09
N GLU A 105 -3.43 3.78 -20.42
CA GLU A 105 -3.38 3.68 -18.95
C GLU A 105 -2.03 3.15 -18.45
N ILE A 106 -1.22 2.51 -19.32
CA ILE A 106 0.06 1.91 -18.95
C ILE A 106 1.16 2.97 -19.06
N MET A 107 1.85 3.22 -17.95
CA MET A 107 2.90 4.23 -17.83
C MET A 107 4.26 3.64 -18.19
N PHE A 108 4.59 2.46 -17.64
CA PHE A 108 5.88 1.81 -17.84
C PHE A 108 5.74 0.28 -17.85
N LYS A 109 6.63 -0.39 -18.58
CA LYS A 109 6.99 -1.79 -18.33
C LYS A 109 8.23 -1.85 -17.45
N ILE A 110 8.22 -2.68 -16.42
CA ILE A 110 9.40 -2.93 -15.59
C ILE A 110 10.09 -4.16 -16.16
N GLU A 111 11.35 -3.98 -16.58
CA GLU A 111 12.13 -4.95 -17.34
C GLU A 111 11.54 -5.23 -18.75
N ASN A 112 12.33 -5.80 -19.66
CA ASN A 112 11.94 -5.99 -21.06
C ASN A 112 11.73 -7.48 -21.38
N GLU A 113 10.72 -8.08 -20.78
CA GLU A 113 10.36 -9.50 -21.00
C GLU A 113 8.86 -9.67 -21.29
N ASP A 114 8.48 -10.74 -21.97
CA ASP A 114 7.07 -11.06 -22.28
C ASP A 114 6.18 -11.26 -21.03
N ASN A 115 6.79 -11.36 -19.84
CA ASN A 115 6.15 -11.45 -18.52
C ASN A 115 6.39 -10.22 -17.63
N SER A 116 6.64 -9.04 -18.22
CA SER A 116 6.97 -7.81 -17.49
C SER A 116 5.94 -7.47 -16.41
N ASP A 117 6.42 -6.96 -15.28
CA ASP A 117 5.56 -6.16 -14.40
C ASP A 117 5.25 -4.83 -15.10
N ILE A 118 4.13 -4.19 -14.78
CA ILE A 118 3.78 -2.89 -15.36
C ILE A 118 3.43 -1.88 -14.27
N ILE A 119 3.70 -0.62 -14.55
CA ILE A 119 3.14 0.50 -13.80
C ILE A 119 2.04 1.13 -14.66
N ALA A 120 0.85 1.26 -14.11
CA ALA A 120 -0.30 1.88 -14.76
C ALA A 120 -0.93 2.95 -13.86
N VAL A 121 -1.59 3.94 -14.44
CA VAL A 121 -2.35 4.91 -13.65
C VAL A 121 -3.53 4.21 -12.96
N ASN A 122 -3.84 4.61 -11.72
CA ASN A 122 -5.13 4.27 -11.16
C ASN A 122 -6.17 5.29 -11.64
N VAL A 123 -7.04 4.88 -12.57
CA VAL A 123 -8.09 5.75 -13.13
C VAL A 123 -9.14 6.25 -12.12
N SER A 124 -9.06 5.81 -10.85
CA SER A 124 -9.82 6.33 -9.71
C SER A 124 -8.88 6.71 -8.55
N PRO A 125 -8.10 7.80 -8.73
CA PRO A 125 -7.01 8.17 -7.84
C PRO A 125 -7.53 8.54 -6.44
N ILE A 126 -6.87 8.06 -5.39
CA ILE A 126 -7.18 8.45 -4.01
C ILE A 126 -6.42 9.71 -3.63
N GLU A 127 -5.23 9.87 -4.20
CA GLU A 127 -4.31 10.96 -3.96
C GLU A 127 -3.50 11.20 -5.25
N TRP A 128 -2.75 12.29 -5.30
CA TRP A 128 -1.93 12.67 -6.43
C TRP A 128 -0.91 11.58 -6.80
N CYS A 129 -0.73 11.40 -8.10
CA CYS A 129 0.12 10.37 -8.68
C CYS A 129 -0.26 8.92 -8.26
N HIS A 130 -1.53 8.69 -7.90
CA HIS A 130 -2.02 7.34 -7.59
C HIS A 130 -1.92 6.43 -8.83
N SER A 131 -1.03 5.45 -8.73
CA SER A 131 -0.66 4.48 -9.76
C SER A 131 -0.67 3.07 -9.17
N LEU A 132 -0.54 2.06 -10.02
CA LEU A 132 -0.54 0.65 -9.64
C LEU A 132 0.70 -0.03 -10.20
N ILE A 133 1.40 -0.82 -9.39
CA ILE A 133 2.28 -1.89 -9.89
C ILE A 133 1.40 -3.11 -10.09
N ILE A 134 1.40 -3.68 -11.29
CA ILE A 134 0.70 -4.93 -11.58
C ILE A 134 1.75 -5.98 -11.92
N ILE A 135 1.76 -7.05 -11.13
CA ILE A 135 2.83 -8.03 -11.11
C ILE A 135 2.55 -9.10 -12.15
N LYS A 136 3.49 -9.29 -13.09
CA LYS A 136 3.42 -10.24 -14.21
C LYS A 136 2.03 -10.24 -14.83
N TYR A 137 1.56 -9.07 -15.26
CA TYR A 137 0.14 -8.80 -15.50
C TYR A 137 -0.57 -9.74 -16.50
N LEU A 138 0.18 -10.42 -17.38
CA LEU A 138 -0.36 -11.43 -18.31
C LEU A 138 -0.53 -12.82 -17.67
N GLN A 139 0.14 -13.10 -16.55
CA GLN A 139 0.02 -14.36 -15.82
C GLN A 139 -1.25 -14.44 -14.96
N CYS A 140 -2.02 -13.35 -14.86
CA CYS A 140 -3.31 -13.32 -14.19
C CYS A 140 -3.25 -13.84 -12.73
N LEU A 141 -2.17 -13.47 -12.02
CA LEU A 141 -1.98 -13.90 -10.64
C LEU A 141 -3.12 -13.36 -9.75
N PRO A 142 -3.75 -14.18 -8.88
CA PRO A 142 -4.75 -13.69 -7.94
C PRO A 142 -4.14 -12.65 -6.98
N GLN A 143 -4.98 -11.84 -6.33
CA GLN A 143 -4.57 -10.82 -5.35
C GLN A 143 -4.07 -11.46 -4.04
N SER A 144 -2.90 -12.10 -4.13
CA SER A 144 -2.17 -12.77 -3.07
C SER A 144 -0.70 -12.40 -3.21
N VAL A 145 -0.08 -11.92 -2.13
CA VAL A 145 1.31 -11.51 -2.11
C VAL A 145 2.20 -12.74 -2.37
N THR A 146 3.18 -12.55 -3.24
CA THR A 146 4.35 -13.41 -3.40
C THR A 146 5.59 -12.68 -2.89
N GLN A 147 6.64 -13.42 -2.52
CA GLN A 147 7.92 -12.81 -2.13
C GLN A 147 8.46 -11.88 -3.22
N TYR A 148 8.33 -12.28 -4.49
CA TYR A 148 8.66 -11.45 -5.65
C TYR A 148 7.87 -10.13 -5.68
N SER A 149 6.54 -10.18 -5.53
CA SER A 149 5.71 -8.96 -5.56
C SER A 149 6.04 -7.99 -4.43
N LEU A 150 6.35 -8.52 -3.25
CA LEU A 150 6.74 -7.71 -2.10
C LEU A 150 8.11 -7.08 -2.28
N GLN A 151 9.06 -7.83 -2.85
CA GLN A 151 10.38 -7.30 -3.22
C GLN A 151 10.23 -6.16 -4.21
N LYS A 152 9.45 -6.33 -5.30
CA LYS A 152 9.19 -5.27 -6.28
C LYS A 152 8.55 -4.04 -5.64
N ALA A 153 7.59 -4.21 -4.73
CA ALA A 153 6.99 -3.10 -3.99
C ALA A 153 8.03 -2.29 -3.18
N ILE A 154 8.97 -2.97 -2.51
CA ILE A 154 10.05 -2.33 -1.73
C ILE A 154 11.08 -1.68 -2.65
N GLU A 155 11.49 -2.34 -3.73
CA GLU A 155 12.43 -1.77 -4.71
C GLU A 155 11.87 -0.48 -5.33
N ILE A 156 10.61 -0.48 -5.74
CA ILE A 156 9.95 0.72 -6.29
C ILE A 156 9.89 1.87 -5.27
N LEU A 157 9.61 1.58 -3.99
CA LEU A 157 9.70 2.60 -2.93
C LEU A 157 11.13 3.18 -2.85
N LEU A 158 12.14 2.32 -2.93
CA LEU A 158 13.55 2.71 -2.80
C LEU A 158 14.07 3.50 -4.01
N LEU A 159 13.45 3.39 -5.19
CA LEU A 159 13.76 4.24 -6.33
C LEU A 159 13.35 5.70 -6.12
N SER A 160 12.35 5.96 -5.27
CA SER A 160 11.93 7.32 -4.96
C SER A 160 12.88 7.95 -3.94
N SER A 161 13.30 9.19 -4.22
CA SER A 161 13.98 10.06 -3.26
C SER A 161 12.99 10.89 -2.43
N SER A 162 11.67 10.67 -2.60
CA SER A 162 10.64 11.43 -1.89
C SER A 162 10.22 10.76 -0.58
N PRO A 163 10.22 11.49 0.55
CA PRO A 163 9.67 10.99 1.80
C PRO A 163 8.15 10.95 1.80
N TYR A 164 7.48 11.34 0.71
CA TYR A 164 6.03 11.36 0.54
C TYR A 164 5.50 10.20 -0.32
N PHE A 165 6.38 9.44 -0.97
CA PHE A 165 6.00 8.28 -1.76
C PHE A 165 5.63 7.09 -0.87
N ARG A 166 4.52 6.42 -1.18
CA ARG A 166 3.93 5.36 -0.37
C ARG A 166 3.57 4.16 -1.25
N VAL A 167 3.76 2.97 -0.70
CA VAL A 167 3.38 1.71 -1.37
C VAL A 167 2.42 0.95 -0.47
N ALA A 168 1.28 0.53 -1.02
CA ALA A 168 0.19 -0.01 -0.22
C ALA A 168 -0.47 -1.22 -0.87
N TYR A 169 -1.00 -2.12 -0.06
CA TYR A 169 -1.65 -3.35 -0.51
C TYR A 169 -2.85 -3.70 0.33
N ASN A 170 -3.89 -4.14 -0.37
CA ASN A 170 -5.10 -4.71 0.20
C ASN A 170 -5.17 -6.17 -0.29
N SER A 171 -5.24 -7.13 0.62
CA SER A 171 -5.56 -8.51 0.24
C SER A 171 -7.04 -8.63 -0.16
N LEU A 172 -7.38 -9.77 -0.77
CA LEU A 172 -8.77 -10.22 -0.78
C LEU A 172 -9.36 -10.15 0.63
N CYS A 173 -10.66 -9.97 0.77
CA CYS A 173 -11.30 -9.74 2.06
C CYS A 173 -10.83 -8.50 2.87
N ALA A 174 -9.84 -7.74 2.39
CA ALA A 174 -9.28 -6.54 3.01
C ALA A 174 -9.44 -5.27 2.18
N PHE A 175 -10.59 -5.14 1.50
CA PHE A 175 -10.96 -4.04 0.60
C PHE A 175 -10.15 -3.95 -0.71
N ALA A 176 -9.50 -5.05 -1.14
CA ALA A 176 -9.11 -5.17 -2.54
C ALA A 176 -10.35 -5.03 -3.43
N SER A 177 -10.25 -4.28 -4.53
CA SER A 177 -11.37 -4.09 -5.46
C SER A 177 -11.29 -4.95 -6.72
N VAL A 178 -10.14 -5.54 -7.00
CA VAL A 178 -9.87 -6.37 -8.18
C VAL A 178 -9.07 -7.58 -7.72
N ASN A 179 -9.49 -8.79 -8.11
CA ASN A 179 -8.70 -10.00 -7.88
C ASN A 179 -7.66 -10.20 -8.99
N HIS A 180 -6.60 -9.39 -8.98
CA HIS A 180 -5.44 -9.52 -9.87
C HIS A 180 -4.25 -8.82 -9.20
N LEU A 181 -3.16 -9.54 -8.91
CA LEU A 181 -2.03 -9.07 -8.10
C LEU A 181 -1.51 -7.68 -8.46
N HIS A 182 -1.80 -6.71 -7.59
CA HIS A 182 -1.37 -5.33 -7.72
C HIS A 182 -1.05 -4.68 -6.37
N TRP A 183 -0.16 -3.69 -6.42
CA TRP A 183 0.20 -2.78 -5.35
C TRP A 183 -0.15 -1.36 -5.73
N HIS A 184 -0.57 -0.55 -4.76
CA HIS A 184 -0.87 0.86 -4.93
C HIS A 184 0.38 1.71 -4.69
N LEU A 185 0.57 2.73 -5.51
CA LEU A 185 1.62 3.75 -5.40
C LEU A 185 0.98 5.11 -5.35
N TYR A 186 1.39 6.00 -4.46
CA TYR A 186 0.91 7.38 -4.46
C TYR A 186 1.84 8.28 -3.64
N TYR A 187 1.69 9.59 -3.79
CA TYR A 187 2.43 10.56 -2.97
C TYR A 187 1.47 11.27 -2.04
N LEU A 188 1.68 11.13 -0.74
CA LEU A 188 0.94 11.89 0.27
C LEU A 188 1.88 12.93 0.86
N LYS A 189 1.70 14.20 0.48
CA LYS A 189 2.53 15.31 0.98
C LYS A 189 2.13 15.73 2.40
N HIS A 190 2.15 14.76 3.32
CA HIS A 190 1.83 14.92 4.73
C HIS A 190 2.68 13.95 5.55
N ASN A 191 3.27 14.44 6.65
CA ASN A 191 4.03 13.60 7.57
C ASN A 191 3.06 12.87 8.50
N MET A 192 3.07 11.54 8.46
CA MET A 192 2.11 10.71 9.21
C MET A 192 2.78 10.14 10.46
N LEU A 193 2.02 10.01 11.56
CA LEU A 193 2.55 9.58 12.86
C LEU A 193 3.34 8.27 12.80
N LEU A 194 2.89 7.30 12.00
CA LEU A 194 3.56 6.00 11.86
C LEU A 194 4.98 6.10 11.28
N GLU A 195 5.35 7.19 10.63
CA GLU A 195 6.69 7.38 10.06
C GLU A 195 7.76 7.62 11.14
N TYR A 196 7.34 7.99 12.35
CA TYR A 196 8.25 8.33 13.46
C TYR A 196 7.77 7.84 14.83
N ILE A 197 6.63 7.18 14.94
CA ILE A 197 6.15 6.61 16.21
C ILE A 197 7.12 5.55 16.73
N ASP A 198 7.23 5.43 18.05
CA ASP A 198 7.89 4.30 18.70
C ASP A 198 7.07 3.02 18.54
N VAL A 199 7.77 1.95 18.16
CA VAL A 199 7.22 0.60 18.03
C VAL A 199 7.94 -0.33 19.00
N GLN A 200 7.21 -1.24 19.65
CA GLN A 200 7.77 -2.09 20.69
C GLN A 200 8.61 -3.20 20.05
N PRO A 201 9.90 -3.36 20.39
CA PRO A 201 10.71 -4.46 19.87
C PRO A 201 10.09 -5.82 20.20
N TYR A 202 10.18 -6.78 19.28
CA TYR A 202 9.82 -8.17 19.54
C TYR A 202 11.00 -9.11 19.29
N GLN A 203 11.36 -9.32 18.02
CA GLN A 203 12.48 -10.17 17.64
C GLN A 203 13.03 -9.73 16.29
N ASP A 204 14.36 -9.66 16.17
CA ASP A 204 15.08 -9.30 14.94
C ASP A 204 14.57 -7.97 14.35
N SER A 205 14.02 -7.99 13.13
CA SER A 205 13.49 -6.82 12.45
C SER A 205 12.00 -6.58 12.67
N LEU A 206 11.34 -7.39 13.50
CA LEU A 206 9.91 -7.34 13.79
C LEU A 206 9.63 -6.61 15.11
N PHE A 207 8.70 -5.67 15.04
CA PHE A 207 8.21 -4.82 16.11
C PHE A 207 6.67 -4.90 16.20
N LEU A 208 6.13 -4.59 17.37
CA LEU A 208 4.71 -4.55 17.65
C LEU A 208 4.19 -3.11 17.63
N LEU A 209 3.12 -2.89 16.85
CA LEU A 209 2.41 -1.62 16.81
C LEU A 209 1.23 -1.66 17.80
N GLU A 210 1.51 -1.37 19.07
CA GLU A 210 0.50 -1.36 20.14
C GLU A 210 0.03 0.05 20.49
N ASN A 211 0.87 1.06 20.26
CA ASN A 211 0.62 2.46 20.63
C ASN A 211 -0.11 3.27 19.55
N PHE A 212 -0.71 2.59 18.57
CA PHE A 212 -1.52 3.20 17.51
C PHE A 212 -2.89 2.48 17.44
N PRO A 213 -3.97 3.11 16.93
CA PRO A 213 -5.31 2.53 16.99
C PRO A 213 -5.44 1.23 16.21
N SER A 214 -4.86 1.16 15.01
CA SER A 214 -4.78 -0.06 14.21
C SER A 214 -3.62 -0.94 14.72
N LYS A 215 -3.96 -1.98 15.49
CA LYS A 215 -2.98 -2.90 16.07
C LYS A 215 -2.35 -3.77 14.99
N GLY A 216 -1.03 -3.86 14.95
CA GLY A 216 -0.35 -4.55 13.87
C GLY A 216 1.11 -4.86 14.15
N PHE A 217 1.80 -5.22 13.08
CA PHE A 217 3.21 -5.59 13.09
C PHE A 217 3.98 -4.60 12.23
N CYS A 218 5.15 -4.18 12.68
CA CYS A 218 6.03 -3.28 11.97
C CYS A 218 7.35 -3.98 11.72
N PHE A 219 7.84 -3.91 10.49
CA PHE A 219 9.18 -4.34 10.13
C PHE A 219 10.01 -3.12 9.77
N LYS A 220 11.27 -3.09 10.21
CA LYS A 220 12.21 -2.02 9.90
C LYS A 220 13.35 -2.52 9.00
N LEU A 221 13.61 -1.81 7.90
CA LEU A 221 14.73 -2.11 7.01
C LEU A 221 16.07 -1.84 7.70
N SER A 222 16.17 -0.73 8.45
CA SER A 222 17.35 -0.39 9.27
C SER A 222 17.77 -1.52 10.23
N SER A 223 16.80 -2.27 10.78
CA SER A 223 17.06 -3.43 11.63
C SER A 223 17.42 -4.70 10.84
N SER A 224 16.90 -4.85 9.61
CA SER A 224 17.17 -6.02 8.75
C SER A 224 18.52 -5.96 8.02
N LYS A 225 19.08 -4.75 7.87
CA LYS A 225 20.34 -4.40 7.17
C LYS A 225 20.37 -4.68 5.66
N LYS A 226 19.58 -5.63 5.15
CA LYS A 226 19.48 -6.01 3.74
C LYS A 226 18.03 -6.10 3.29
N ILE A 227 17.79 -5.86 2.00
CA ILE A 227 16.44 -5.92 1.41
C ILE A 227 15.91 -7.35 1.46
N GLU A 228 16.75 -8.34 1.20
CA GLU A 228 16.35 -9.74 1.10
C GLU A 228 15.84 -10.28 2.44
N THR A 229 16.55 -9.97 3.54
CA THR A 229 16.11 -10.34 4.89
C THR A 229 14.87 -9.57 5.30
N PHE A 230 14.77 -8.29 4.95
CA PHE A 230 13.57 -7.49 5.20
C PHE A 230 12.32 -8.06 4.51
N VAL A 231 12.43 -8.34 3.21
CA VAL A 231 11.37 -8.96 2.39
C VAL A 231 11.00 -10.33 2.95
N SER A 232 11.99 -11.17 3.25
CA SER A 232 11.75 -12.53 3.77
C SER A 232 10.97 -12.47 5.08
N SER A 233 11.40 -11.67 6.06
CA SER A 233 10.74 -11.53 7.36
C SER A 233 9.28 -11.06 7.25
N ILE A 234 9.01 -10.07 6.39
CA ILE A 234 7.63 -9.62 6.13
C ILE A 234 6.82 -10.74 5.47
N PHE A 235 7.40 -11.39 4.46
CA PHE A 235 6.73 -12.46 3.73
C PHE A 235 6.43 -13.67 4.61
N SER A 236 7.24 -13.96 5.63
CA SER A 236 6.96 -15.00 6.62
C SER A 236 5.60 -14.82 7.27
N LEU A 237 5.34 -13.62 7.78
CA LEU A 237 4.07 -13.28 8.40
C LEU A 237 2.95 -13.29 7.37
N VAL A 238 3.13 -12.63 6.22
CA VAL A 238 2.10 -12.53 5.18
C VAL A 238 1.71 -13.90 4.63
N ASN A 239 2.67 -14.80 4.40
CA ASN A 239 2.42 -16.16 3.95
C ASN A 239 1.64 -16.98 4.98
N TYR A 240 1.93 -16.79 6.28
CA TYR A 240 1.10 -17.38 7.34
C TYR A 240 -0.34 -16.85 7.27
N LEU A 241 -0.53 -15.53 7.20
CA LEU A 241 -1.87 -14.94 7.10
C LEU A 241 -2.64 -15.47 5.88
N GLN A 242 -1.99 -15.59 4.72
CA GLN A 242 -2.59 -16.15 3.50
C GLN A 242 -2.99 -17.62 3.67
N LYS A 243 -2.10 -18.47 4.21
CA LYS A 243 -2.39 -19.90 4.45
C LYS A 243 -3.55 -20.13 5.42
N HIS A 244 -3.69 -19.24 6.40
CA HIS A 244 -4.75 -19.26 7.38
C HIS A 244 -5.99 -18.44 6.97
N GLN A 245 -6.02 -17.93 5.73
CA GLN A 245 -7.13 -17.14 5.18
C GLN A 245 -7.49 -15.91 6.03
N ILE A 246 -6.47 -15.26 6.59
CA ILE A 246 -6.62 -14.05 7.40
C ILE A 246 -6.46 -12.84 6.48
N ALA A 247 -7.53 -12.04 6.40
CA ALA A 247 -7.53 -10.77 5.70
C ALA A 247 -6.46 -9.83 6.28
N HIS A 248 -5.73 -9.16 5.41
CA HIS A 248 -4.63 -8.30 5.81
C HIS A 248 -4.34 -7.13 4.85
N ASN A 249 -3.71 -6.11 5.38
CA ASN A 249 -3.23 -4.96 4.64
C ASN A 249 -1.73 -4.77 4.88
N ILE A 250 -1.02 -4.24 3.89
CA ILE A 250 0.41 -3.95 3.98
C ILE A 250 0.64 -2.52 3.53
N TYR A 251 1.43 -1.77 4.28
CA TYR A 251 1.80 -0.40 3.93
C TYR A 251 3.28 -0.18 4.15
N VAL A 252 3.96 0.32 3.12
CA VAL A 252 5.41 0.56 3.13
C VAL A 252 5.65 2.05 2.95
N THR A 253 6.43 2.62 3.86
CA THR A 253 6.73 4.05 3.89
C THR A 253 8.17 4.30 4.29
N ARG A 254 8.69 5.46 3.87
CA ARG A 254 9.87 6.09 4.46
C ARG A 254 9.59 6.42 5.91
N ALA A 255 10.60 6.30 6.75
CA ALA A 255 10.51 6.54 8.17
C ALA A 255 11.84 7.08 8.70
N LYS A 256 11.79 7.60 9.93
CA LYS A 256 12.97 8.08 10.64
C LYS A 256 13.34 7.09 11.73
N THR A 257 14.63 6.78 11.86
CA THR A 257 15.12 6.09 13.07
C THR A 257 15.11 7.03 14.27
N ILE A 258 15.42 8.31 14.05
CA ILE A 258 15.46 9.38 15.05
C ILE A 258 14.53 10.52 14.63
N ASN A 259 13.47 10.78 15.40
CA ASN A 259 12.43 11.76 15.03
C ASN A 259 12.94 13.22 14.95
N SER A 260 14.00 13.56 15.68
CA SER A 260 14.56 14.93 15.67
C SER A 260 15.34 15.27 14.40
N GLU A 261 15.62 14.30 13.53
CA GLU A 261 16.39 14.53 12.30
C GLU A 261 15.47 14.81 11.11
N GLU A 262 15.97 15.56 10.14
CA GLU A 262 15.28 15.79 8.84
C GLU A 262 15.49 14.63 7.85
N ILE A 263 16.25 13.61 8.25
CA ILE A 263 16.65 12.48 7.42
C ILE A 263 15.68 11.32 7.61
N TYR A 264 15.27 10.71 6.50
CA TYR A 264 14.52 9.46 6.46
C TYR A 264 15.49 8.35 6.06
N ASP A 265 16.07 7.71 7.07
CA ASP A 265 17.10 6.67 7.00
C ASP A 265 16.54 5.26 7.22
N ASP A 266 15.21 5.13 7.26
CA ASP A 266 14.53 3.85 7.44
C ASP A 266 13.39 3.65 6.45
N VAL A 267 13.05 2.38 6.24
CA VAL A 267 11.83 1.95 5.58
C VAL A 267 11.06 1.07 6.55
N ARG A 268 9.79 1.43 6.78
CA ARG A 268 8.89 0.65 7.62
C ARG A 268 7.82 -0.02 6.77
N ALA A 269 7.65 -1.32 6.98
CA ALA A 269 6.53 -2.07 6.44
C ALA A 269 5.59 -2.45 7.59
N TYR A 270 4.36 -1.92 7.53
CA TYR A 270 3.30 -2.24 8.45
C TYR A 270 2.43 -3.36 7.88
N VAL A 271 2.14 -4.37 8.69
CA VAL A 271 1.24 -5.47 8.35
C VAL A 271 0.14 -5.53 9.40
N TRP A 272 -1.11 -5.34 8.96
CA TRP A 272 -2.29 -5.47 9.81
C TRP A 272 -3.08 -6.71 9.43
N ALA A 273 -3.06 -7.72 10.30
CA ALA A 273 -4.09 -8.75 10.28
C ALA A 273 -5.41 -8.12 10.76
N ARG A 274 -6.52 -8.44 10.08
CA ARG A 274 -7.81 -7.80 10.37
C ARG A 274 -8.98 -8.75 10.17
N LYS A 275 -10.13 -8.36 10.74
CA LYS A 275 -11.43 -8.95 10.43
C LYS A 275 -11.71 -8.81 8.94
N SER A 276 -12.27 -9.84 8.30
CA SER A 276 -12.70 -9.73 6.90
C SER A 276 -13.71 -8.60 6.75
N HIS A 277 -13.66 -7.85 5.65
CA HIS A 277 -14.70 -6.85 5.37
C HIS A 277 -16.11 -7.44 5.24
N VAL A 278 -16.20 -8.76 5.00
CA VAL A 278 -17.47 -9.51 5.00
C VAL A 278 -18.08 -9.59 6.41
N ASP A 279 -17.23 -9.61 7.46
CA ASP A 279 -17.65 -9.76 8.85
C ASP A 279 -17.82 -8.42 9.58
N VAL A 280 -17.42 -7.31 8.96
CA VAL A 280 -17.53 -5.97 9.55
C VAL A 280 -18.92 -5.41 9.26
N LYS A 281 -19.78 -5.42 10.29
CA LYS A 281 -21.19 -5.03 10.20
C LYS A 281 -21.46 -3.52 10.09
N ASP A 282 -20.46 -2.67 10.34
CA ASP A 282 -20.61 -1.22 10.27
C ASP A 282 -19.34 -0.53 9.73
N THR A 283 -19.36 -0.22 8.43
CA THR A 283 -18.37 0.62 7.75
C THR A 283 -19.05 1.81 7.06
N THR A 284 -20.17 2.28 7.64
CA THR A 284 -21.02 3.31 7.04
C THR A 284 -20.27 4.63 6.86
N LEU A 285 -19.42 5.00 7.83
CA LEU A 285 -18.62 6.22 7.79
C LEU A 285 -17.51 6.18 6.74
N PHE A 286 -16.73 5.09 6.74
CA PHE A 286 -15.65 4.85 5.78
C PHE A 286 -15.28 3.37 5.73
N ASN A 287 -14.57 2.98 4.68
CA ASN A 287 -14.04 1.64 4.53
C ASN A 287 -12.65 1.59 5.17
N PRO A 288 -12.41 0.86 6.28
CA PRO A 288 -11.09 0.79 6.92
C PRO A 288 -10.13 -0.10 6.11
N ALA A 289 -9.68 0.41 4.95
CA ALA A 289 -8.67 -0.21 4.09
C ALA A 289 -7.27 0.25 4.52
N VAL A 290 -6.25 -0.07 3.72
CA VAL A 290 -4.85 0.17 4.08
C VAL A 290 -4.53 1.63 4.43
N CYS A 291 -5.04 2.62 3.68
CA CYS A 291 -4.80 4.04 3.96
C CYS A 291 -5.38 4.43 5.32
N GLU A 292 -6.60 3.96 5.62
CA GLU A 292 -7.26 4.25 6.88
C GLU A 292 -6.57 3.59 8.07
N LEU A 293 -6.06 2.37 7.90
CA LEU A 293 -5.23 1.72 8.91
C LEU A 293 -3.90 2.46 9.13
N PHE A 294 -3.40 3.21 8.16
CA PHE A 294 -2.21 4.07 8.30
C PHE A 294 -2.53 5.43 8.94
N GLY A 295 -3.81 5.79 9.07
CA GLY A 295 -4.28 7.08 9.61
C GLY A 295 -4.62 8.13 8.54
N HIS A 296 -4.62 7.75 7.26
CA HIS A 296 -5.11 8.57 6.15
C HIS A 296 -6.55 8.17 5.82
N ILE A 297 -7.50 8.97 6.30
CA ILE A 297 -8.93 8.67 6.29
C ILE A 297 -9.63 9.34 5.11
N SER A 298 -10.15 8.55 4.18
CA SER A 298 -10.94 9.05 3.05
C SER A 298 -12.44 9.01 3.35
N ILE A 299 -13.07 10.18 3.39
CA ILE A 299 -14.51 10.35 3.66
C ILE A 299 -15.27 10.70 2.39
N LYS A 300 -16.49 10.17 2.27
CA LYS A 300 -17.30 10.23 1.03
C LYS A 300 -18.32 11.37 1.02
N THR A 301 -18.73 11.85 2.20
CA THR A 301 -19.84 12.80 2.36
C THR A 301 -19.45 13.95 3.27
N GLU A 302 -19.93 15.15 2.97
CA GLU A 302 -19.70 16.35 3.81
C GLU A 302 -20.20 16.15 5.25
N GLU A 303 -21.38 15.56 5.43
CA GLU A 303 -21.96 15.32 6.76
C GLU A 303 -21.02 14.47 7.65
N ALA A 304 -20.58 13.31 7.14
CA ALA A 304 -19.60 12.50 7.84
C ALA A 304 -18.30 13.27 8.07
N TYR A 305 -17.81 14.03 7.09
CA TYR A 305 -16.57 14.80 7.21
C TYR A 305 -16.62 15.81 8.35
N GLN A 306 -17.74 16.54 8.50
CA GLN A 306 -17.89 17.53 9.55
C GLN A 306 -18.00 16.92 10.94
N ASN A 307 -18.75 15.82 11.07
CA ASN A 307 -19.07 15.20 12.36
C ASN A 307 -18.02 14.19 12.85
N LEU A 308 -17.06 13.80 12.01
CA LEU A 308 -16.08 12.78 12.36
C LEU A 308 -15.07 13.27 13.39
N THR A 309 -14.86 12.47 14.45
CA THR A 309 -13.91 12.72 15.53
C THR A 309 -12.83 11.63 15.59
N GLU A 310 -11.67 11.94 16.16
CA GLU A 310 -10.57 10.98 16.26
C GLU A 310 -10.99 9.75 17.08
N THR A 311 -11.70 9.97 18.19
CA THR A 311 -12.29 8.92 19.04
C THR A 311 -13.15 7.93 18.25
N THR A 312 -13.93 8.41 17.27
CA THR A 312 -14.79 7.55 16.45
C THR A 312 -13.95 6.66 15.54
N ILE A 313 -12.96 7.23 14.85
CA ILE A 313 -12.05 6.47 13.99
C ILE A 313 -11.24 5.46 14.80
N VAL A 314 -10.70 5.87 15.96
CA VAL A 314 -9.90 5.01 16.85
C VAL A 314 -10.66 3.73 17.21
N LYS A 315 -11.96 3.85 17.57
CA LYS A 315 -12.81 2.70 17.89
C LYS A 315 -12.96 1.75 16.69
N ILE A 316 -13.13 2.29 15.48
CA ILE A 316 -13.27 1.48 14.26
C ILE A 316 -11.95 0.76 13.94
N LEU A 317 -10.82 1.47 13.96
CA LEU A 317 -9.51 0.91 13.66
C LEU A 317 -9.11 -0.19 14.67
N ASP A 318 -9.36 0.04 15.97
CA ASP A 318 -9.13 -0.95 17.02
C ASP A 318 -10.04 -2.17 16.83
N TYR A 319 -11.34 -1.97 16.61
CA TYR A 319 -12.30 -3.06 16.39
C TYR A 319 -11.91 -3.96 15.21
N VAL A 320 -11.42 -3.37 14.12
CA VAL A 320 -11.07 -4.10 12.90
C VAL A 320 -9.79 -4.93 13.06
N THR A 321 -8.85 -4.50 13.90
CA THR A 321 -7.49 -5.07 13.93
C THR A 321 -7.15 -5.81 15.22
N LYS A 322 -7.66 -5.38 16.39
CA LYS A 322 -7.20 -5.85 17.70
C LYS A 322 -7.35 -7.35 17.92
N GLU A 323 -8.50 -7.91 17.56
CA GLU A 323 -8.77 -9.34 17.75
C GLU A 323 -7.80 -10.20 16.94
N SER A 324 -7.69 -9.92 15.64
CA SER A 324 -6.76 -10.60 14.73
C SER A 324 -5.31 -10.40 15.19
N TYR A 325 -4.93 -9.20 15.59
CA TYR A 325 -3.61 -8.91 16.14
C TYR A 325 -3.28 -9.78 17.36
N LEU A 326 -4.18 -9.87 18.35
CA LEU A 326 -3.97 -10.65 19.56
C LEU A 326 -3.87 -12.15 19.27
N LEU A 327 -4.64 -12.66 18.30
CA LEU A 327 -4.53 -14.06 17.85
C LEU A 327 -3.17 -14.34 17.23
N ILE A 328 -2.73 -13.51 16.27
CA ILE A 328 -1.43 -13.67 15.61
C ILE A 328 -0.27 -13.49 16.59
N LYS A 329 -0.36 -12.53 17.50
CA LYS A 329 0.68 -12.28 18.51
C LYS A 329 0.96 -13.52 19.37
N LYS A 330 -0.06 -14.33 19.70
CA LYS A 330 0.10 -15.57 20.47
C LYS A 330 0.94 -16.62 19.72
N ASP A 331 0.75 -16.72 18.41
CA ASP A 331 1.45 -17.69 17.56
C ASP A 331 2.72 -17.14 16.89
N LEU A 332 3.06 -15.87 17.12
CA LEU A 332 4.13 -15.15 16.43
C LEU A 332 5.49 -15.86 16.50
N HIS A 333 5.85 -16.39 17.68
CA HIS A 333 7.06 -17.20 17.86
C HIS A 333 7.10 -18.42 16.92
N LYS A 334 5.97 -19.13 16.74
CA LYS A 334 5.88 -20.29 15.84
C LYS A 334 5.99 -19.87 14.37
N ILE A 335 5.41 -18.72 14.02
CA ILE A 335 5.47 -18.17 12.67
C ILE A 335 6.92 -17.87 12.28
N ILE A 336 7.69 -17.29 13.20
CA ILE A 336 9.10 -16.95 12.99
C ILE A 336 9.99 -18.21 13.00
N GLN A 337 9.77 -19.15 13.92
CA GLN A 337 10.61 -20.34 14.08
C GLN A 337 10.41 -21.40 12.99
N ASN A 338 9.18 -21.63 12.51
CA ASN A 338 8.87 -22.68 11.52
C ASN A 338 9.48 -22.45 10.12
N GLN A 339 10.23 -21.36 9.92
CA GLN A 339 10.95 -21.10 8.67
C GLN A 339 12.44 -21.43 8.73
N MET A 340 13.10 -21.34 9.90
CA MET A 340 14.50 -21.76 10.03
C MET A 340 14.70 -23.26 9.74
N THR A 341 13.64 -24.07 9.89
CA THR A 341 13.66 -25.52 9.61
C THR A 341 13.29 -25.88 8.17
N LYS A 342 12.79 -24.95 7.36
CA LYS A 342 12.44 -25.22 5.95
C LYS A 342 13.48 -24.74 4.94
N ASP A 343 14.34 -23.80 5.32
CA ASP A 343 15.50 -23.37 4.52
C ASP A 343 16.80 -24.11 4.89
N GLY A 344 16.69 -25.16 5.72
CA GLY A 344 17.80 -25.95 6.26
C GLY A 344 17.77 -27.44 5.92
N ILE A 345 17.16 -27.82 4.79
CA ILE A 345 17.26 -29.17 4.19
C ILE A 345 17.42 -29.05 2.68
#